data_AF-A0A1I8I5A8-F1
#
_entry.id   AF-A0A1I8I5A8-F1
#
_cell.length_a   1.000
_cell.length_b   1.000
_cell.length_c   1.000
_cell.angle_alpha   90.00
_cell.angle_beta   90.00
_cell.angle_gamma   90.00
#
_symmetry.space_group_name_H-M   'P 1'
#
loop_
_entity.id
_entity.type
_entity.pdbx_description
1 polymer ?
#
loop_
_entity_poly.entity_id
_entity_poly.type
_entity_poly.pdbx_seq_one_letter_code
_entity_poly.pdbx_strand_id
1 'polypeptide(L)'
;MDDLSEENTFSVDEVSQIIKEGVETCIGTSQFQQNKVNQWTSSIIEHCLNQLTKLGKPFKYVANCVIMQKNGAGLHTASSCYWDNQTDGSCTIKWENKTMHVIVTNKQQKESMKTDSAPAADEKQPPAAALSDRLSLGGGGGGGLRFIYPVLHTSLLALICTLQESINPNRLGLSVGSGIPKGSYYSLAAVLFDWLAHMTLAGQSWSLAANLTLGRCFVLESAVYACVLATVIDVDHFLAAGSLNPWRVINCSNCPRGVLHNSLLLLVIVGLFLAYERGHQLYRGKPPAVPGLAWLTLVAWGSHQLRDARRRGLLLWPLQSTQPLGFHAFLLSILGLAWSVRLLLAWLRYDVRSITIRPPPEELQLV
;
A
#
# COMPACT_ATOMS: atom_id res chain seq x y z
N MET A 1 18.38 -2.25 42.11
CA MET A 1 18.26 -0.88 41.55
C MET A 1 17.35 -1.06 40.34
N ASP A 2 16.08 -1.42 40.57
CA ASP A 2 15.19 -1.94 39.52
C ASP A 2 13.80 -1.25 39.54
N ASP A 3 13.58 -0.30 40.46
CA ASP A 3 12.30 0.43 40.58
C ASP A 3 12.18 1.63 39.61
N LEU A 4 13.28 2.07 38.96
CA LEU A 4 13.26 3.26 38.09
C LEU A 4 12.85 2.96 36.63
N SER A 5 12.72 1.68 36.25
CA SER A 5 12.34 1.29 34.89
C SER A 5 10.83 1.26 34.65
N GLU A 6 10.00 1.04 35.67
CA GLU A 6 8.54 0.99 35.50
C GLU A 6 7.91 2.38 35.37
N GLU A 7 8.45 3.42 36.03
CA GLU A 7 7.90 4.78 35.98
C GLU A 7 7.98 5.44 34.57
N ASN A 8 8.94 5.01 33.76
CA ASN A 8 9.17 5.52 32.40
C ASN A 8 8.50 4.66 31.31
N THR A 9 7.58 3.76 31.68
CA THR A 9 6.83 2.95 30.72
C THR A 9 5.51 3.62 30.35
N PHE A 10 5.14 3.53 29.07
CA PHE A 10 3.90 4.09 28.54
C PHE A 10 2.67 3.37 29.11
N SER A 11 1.89 4.07 29.95
CA SER A 11 0.65 3.58 30.56
C SER A 11 -0.57 3.91 29.69
N VAL A 12 -1.04 2.96 28.89
CA VAL A 12 -2.20 3.15 28.00
C VAL A 12 -3.46 3.54 28.77
N ASP A 13 -3.70 2.93 29.92
CA ASP A 13 -4.91 3.11 30.72
C ASP A 13 -5.01 4.50 31.35
N GLU A 14 -3.91 5.01 31.90
CA GLU A 14 -3.81 6.35 32.48
C GLU A 14 -4.08 7.42 31.42
N VAL A 15 -3.45 7.26 30.24
CA VAL A 15 -3.63 8.19 29.11
C VAL A 15 -5.06 8.12 28.55
N SER A 16 -5.63 6.92 28.48
CA SER A 16 -7.03 6.71 28.08
C SER A 16 -8.00 7.43 29.02
N GLN A 17 -7.78 7.36 30.33
CA GLN A 17 -8.63 8.01 31.33
C GLN A 17 -8.57 9.54 31.21
N ILE A 18 -7.36 10.12 31.08
CA ILE A 18 -7.16 11.57 30.89
C ILE A 18 -7.91 12.06 29.64
N ILE A 19 -7.82 11.31 28.54
CA ILE A 19 -8.50 11.67 27.28
C ILE A 19 -10.02 11.60 27.45
N LYS A 20 -10.56 10.56 28.09
CA LYS A 20 -12.00 10.43 28.34
C LYS A 20 -12.53 11.58 29.19
N GLU A 21 -11.84 11.91 30.28
CA GLU A 21 -12.20 13.02 31.16
C GLU A 21 -12.18 14.36 30.41
N GLY A 22 -11.17 14.60 29.57
CA GLY A 22 -11.09 15.81 28.74
C GLY A 22 -12.25 15.94 27.76
N VAL A 23 -12.64 14.85 27.10
CA VAL A 23 -13.76 14.85 26.15
C VAL A 23 -15.11 15.05 26.87
N GLU A 24 -15.32 14.38 28.00
CA GLU A 24 -16.54 14.52 28.80
C GLU A 24 -16.69 15.92 29.39
N THR A 25 -15.59 16.53 29.85
CA THR A 25 -15.58 17.89 30.39
C THR A 25 -15.86 18.94 29.33
N CYS A 26 -15.29 18.81 28.12
CA CYS A 26 -15.44 19.81 27.07
C CYS A 26 -16.73 19.70 26.26
N ILE A 27 -17.19 18.48 25.97
CA ILE A 27 -18.34 18.24 25.08
C ILE A 27 -19.52 17.68 25.85
N GLY A 28 -19.32 16.62 26.66
CA GLY A 28 -20.32 16.02 27.56
C GLY A 28 -21.76 15.97 27.03
N THR A 29 -22.57 16.96 27.39
CA THR A 29 -24.00 17.06 27.06
C THR A 29 -24.33 17.96 25.87
N SER A 30 -23.32 18.58 25.24
CA SER A 30 -23.47 19.54 24.15
C SER A 30 -23.95 18.87 22.85
N GLN A 31 -24.84 19.57 22.12
CA GLN A 31 -25.25 19.17 20.77
C GLN A 31 -24.29 19.74 19.72
N PHE A 32 -24.18 19.08 18.57
CA PHE A 32 -23.29 19.50 17.49
C PHE A 32 -23.62 20.91 16.99
N GLN A 33 -22.64 21.82 17.10
CA GLN A 33 -22.72 23.18 16.57
C GLN A 33 -21.43 23.47 15.80
N GLN A 34 -21.53 23.60 14.48
CA GLN A 34 -20.36 23.77 13.61
C GLN A 34 -19.44 24.92 14.04
N ASN A 35 -20.03 26.04 14.51
CA ASN A 35 -19.27 27.21 14.95
C ASN A 35 -18.41 26.96 16.19
N LYS A 36 -18.72 25.95 17.00
CA LYS A 36 -18.01 25.61 18.24
C LYS A 36 -17.03 24.45 18.10
N VAL A 37 -17.06 23.72 16.97
CA VAL A 37 -16.21 22.54 16.74
C VAL A 37 -14.72 22.88 16.87
N ASN A 38 -14.28 23.99 16.29
CA ASN A 38 -12.87 24.41 16.38
C ASN A 38 -12.47 24.71 17.82
N GLN A 39 -13.34 25.39 18.57
CA GLN A 39 -13.11 25.71 19.99
C GLN A 39 -13.03 24.42 20.83
N TRP A 40 -13.99 23.50 20.67
CA TRP A 40 -13.97 22.22 21.39
C TRP A 40 -12.73 21.39 21.07
N THR A 41 -12.32 21.37 19.80
CA THR A 41 -11.11 20.66 19.38
C THR A 41 -9.87 21.22 20.08
N SER A 42 -9.69 22.54 20.08
CA SER A 42 -8.58 23.18 20.79
C SER A 42 -8.62 22.93 22.28
N SER A 43 -9.79 23.08 22.92
CA SER A 43 -9.93 22.85 24.37
C SER A 43 -9.65 21.40 24.79
N ILE A 44 -10.06 20.41 23.98
CA ILE A 44 -9.76 19.00 24.25
C ILE A 44 -8.25 18.74 24.15
N ILE A 45 -7.61 19.28 23.10
CA ILE A 45 -6.16 19.12 22.89
C ILE A 45 -5.37 19.77 24.03
N GLU A 46 -5.72 21.00 24.40
CA GLU A 46 -5.10 21.72 25.52
C GLU A 46 -5.28 20.99 26.84
N HIS A 47 -6.50 20.51 27.14
CA HIS A 47 -6.75 19.72 28.36
C HIS A 47 -5.88 18.47 28.41
N CYS A 48 -5.84 17.70 27.31
CA CYS A 48 -5.02 16.49 27.22
C CYS A 48 -3.54 16.81 27.43
N LEU A 49 -2.98 17.78 26.69
CA LEU A 49 -1.57 18.12 26.77
C LEU A 49 -1.18 18.68 28.16
N ASN A 50 -2.05 19.48 28.78
CA ASN A 50 -1.81 20.01 30.12
C ASN A 50 -1.82 18.92 31.19
N GLN A 51 -2.69 17.90 31.10
CA GLN A 51 -2.68 16.79 32.06
C GLN A 51 -1.50 15.85 31.83
N LEU A 52 -1.12 15.61 30.57
CA LEU A 52 0.03 14.76 30.23
C LEU A 52 1.36 15.37 30.67
N THR A 53 1.53 16.69 30.52
CA THR A 53 2.75 17.39 30.95
C THR A 53 2.90 17.42 32.47
N LYS A 54 1.79 17.41 33.23
CA LYS A 54 1.82 17.30 34.70
C LYS A 54 2.35 15.95 35.20
N LEU A 55 2.31 14.90 34.38
CA LEU A 55 2.90 13.61 34.74
C LEU A 55 4.43 13.68 34.83
N GLY A 56 5.06 14.76 34.32
CA GLY A 56 6.49 15.00 34.48
C GLY A 56 7.39 13.97 33.80
N LYS A 57 6.84 13.11 32.93
CA LYS A 57 7.59 12.07 32.24
C LYS A 57 8.33 12.66 31.02
N PRO A 58 9.56 12.19 30.70
CA PRO A 58 10.39 12.73 29.62
C PRO A 58 9.94 12.25 28.24
N PHE A 59 8.72 12.60 27.84
CA PHE A 59 8.12 12.26 26.55
C PHE A 59 7.74 13.51 25.75
N LYS A 60 7.77 13.37 24.43
CA LYS A 60 7.12 14.26 23.47
C LYS A 60 5.70 13.77 23.23
N TYR A 61 4.73 14.66 23.45
CA TYR A 61 3.31 14.37 23.31
C TYR A 61 2.74 15.01 22.04
N VAL A 62 1.98 14.23 21.27
CA VAL A 62 1.22 14.72 20.11
C VAL A 62 -0.22 14.26 20.24
N ALA A 63 -1.14 15.20 20.44
CA ALA A 63 -2.57 14.94 20.50
C ALA A 63 -3.24 15.36 19.18
N ASN A 64 -4.08 14.47 18.64
CA ASN A 64 -4.91 14.72 17.46
C ASN A 64 -6.38 14.43 17.81
N CYS A 65 -7.27 15.36 17.50
CA CYS A 65 -8.70 15.24 17.78
C CYS A 65 -9.52 15.45 16.50
N VAL A 66 -10.45 14.55 16.22
CA VAL A 66 -11.37 14.59 15.08
C VAL A 66 -12.80 14.56 15.60
N ILE A 67 -13.58 15.59 15.27
CA ILE A 67 -15.01 15.69 15.60
C ILE A 67 -15.80 15.59 14.30
N MET A 68 -16.79 14.69 14.24
CA MET A 68 -17.63 14.46 13.07
C MET A 68 -19.11 14.49 13.44
N GLN A 69 -19.93 15.19 12.66
CA GLN A 69 -21.38 15.16 12.80
C GLN A 69 -21.96 13.79 12.42
N LYS A 70 -22.90 13.28 13.21
CA LYS A 70 -23.66 12.06 12.88
C LYS A 70 -24.69 12.37 11.80
N ASN A 71 -24.38 12.00 10.55
CA ASN A 71 -25.27 12.14 9.39
C ASN A 71 -25.34 10.85 8.54
N GLY A 72 -24.89 9.72 9.08
CA GLY A 72 -24.85 8.44 8.36
C GLY A 72 -23.64 8.25 7.44
N ALA A 73 -22.75 9.24 7.31
CA ALA A 73 -21.48 9.06 6.60
C ALA A 73 -20.49 8.21 7.40
N GLY A 74 -19.71 7.37 6.72
CA GLY A 74 -18.64 6.57 7.33
C GLY A 74 -17.33 7.36 7.49
N LEU A 75 -16.57 7.04 8.53
CA LEU A 75 -15.24 7.62 8.80
C LEU A 75 -14.23 6.50 9.08
N HIS A 76 -13.14 6.51 8.31
CA HIS A 76 -11.98 5.64 8.54
C HIS A 76 -10.76 6.49 8.90
N THR A 77 -10.10 6.12 10.00
CA THR A 77 -8.86 6.77 10.45
C THR A 77 -7.85 5.70 10.80
N ALA A 78 -6.64 5.81 10.24
CA ALA A 78 -5.53 4.94 10.51
C ALA A 78 -4.28 5.82 10.70
N SER A 79 -3.36 5.38 11.57
CA SER A 79 -2.07 6.04 11.71
C SER A 79 -0.98 4.98 11.92
N SER A 80 0.18 5.19 11.30
CA SER A 80 1.37 4.37 11.48
C SER A 80 2.52 5.28 11.89
N CYS A 81 3.38 4.79 12.77
CA CYS A 81 4.57 5.50 13.24
C CYS A 81 5.79 4.61 13.06
N TYR A 82 6.96 5.24 12.95
CA TYR A 82 8.26 4.59 13.07
C TYR A 82 8.91 5.11 14.35
N TRP A 83 8.98 4.26 15.37
CA TRP A 83 9.39 4.63 16.74
C TRP A 83 9.88 3.40 17.51
N ASP A 84 10.35 3.58 18.75
CA ASP A 84 10.78 2.46 19.60
C ASP A 84 9.55 1.79 20.26
N ASN A 85 9.34 0.51 19.98
CA ASN A 85 8.20 -0.25 20.50
C ASN A 85 8.25 -0.54 22.01
N GLN A 86 9.40 -0.35 22.66
CA GLN A 86 9.52 -0.56 24.11
C GLN A 86 9.15 0.69 24.90
N THR A 87 9.43 1.88 24.36
CA THR A 87 9.26 3.15 25.08
C THR A 87 8.14 4.02 24.53
N ASP A 88 7.82 3.90 23.25
CA ASP A 88 6.90 4.80 22.54
C ASP A 88 5.55 4.12 22.31
N GLY A 89 4.49 4.91 22.20
CA GLY A 89 3.15 4.36 22.07
C GLY A 89 2.09 5.35 21.62
N SER A 90 0.95 4.81 21.20
CA SER A 90 -0.27 5.60 20.95
C SER A 90 -1.46 5.03 21.69
N CYS A 91 -2.34 5.94 22.10
CA CYS A 91 -3.66 5.62 22.62
C CYS A 91 -4.72 6.33 21.77
N THR A 92 -5.70 5.57 21.27
CA THR A 92 -6.83 6.12 20.51
C THR A 92 -8.13 5.82 21.25
N ILE A 93 -8.87 6.86 21.59
CA ILE A 93 -10.18 6.75 22.23
C ILE A 93 -11.26 7.24 21.27
N LYS A 94 -12.37 6.49 21.24
CA LYS A 94 -13.58 6.84 20.53
C LYS A 94 -14.65 7.19 21.55
N TRP A 95 -15.22 8.38 21.42
CA TRP A 95 -16.32 8.86 22.22
C TRP A 95 -17.47 9.26 21.29
N GLU A 96 -18.70 9.09 21.74
CA GLU A 96 -19.86 9.45 20.94
C GLU A 96 -21.01 10.01 21.76
N ASN A 97 -21.76 10.91 21.13
CA ASN A 97 -23.03 11.42 21.63
C ASN A 97 -24.12 11.18 20.58
N LYS A 98 -25.37 11.56 20.84
CA LYS A 98 -26.50 11.44 19.90
C LYS A 98 -26.25 12.14 18.56
N THR A 99 -25.48 13.23 18.54
CA THR A 99 -25.33 14.12 17.36
C THR A 99 -23.94 14.11 16.73
N MET A 100 -22.92 13.53 17.38
CA MET A 100 -21.53 13.57 16.89
C MET A 100 -20.71 12.37 17.35
N HIS A 101 -19.64 12.10 16.61
CA HIS A 101 -18.54 11.20 16.98
C HIS A 101 -17.28 12.02 17.23
N VAL A 102 -16.51 11.63 18.24
CA VAL A 102 -15.24 12.25 18.60
C VAL A 102 -14.18 11.16 18.69
N ILE A 103 -13.07 11.34 17.98
CA ILE A 103 -11.93 10.42 18.00
C ILE A 103 -10.71 11.23 18.43
N VAL A 104 -10.10 10.83 19.54
CA VAL A 104 -8.87 11.46 20.03
C VAL A 104 -7.77 10.42 19.99
N THR A 105 -6.64 10.77 19.37
CA THR A 105 -5.43 9.96 19.32
C THR A 105 -4.29 10.72 19.94
N ASN A 106 -3.67 10.14 20.96
CA ASN A 106 -2.45 10.64 21.56
C ASN A 106 -1.28 9.74 21.16
N LYS A 107 -0.13 10.35 20.86
CA LYS A 107 1.14 9.69 20.57
C LYS A 107 2.19 10.20 21.55
N GLN A 108 2.94 9.29 22.13
CA GLN A 108 4.01 9.56 23.07
C GLN A 108 5.31 8.97 22.55
N GLN A 109 6.36 9.78 22.54
CA GLN A 109 7.69 9.37 22.09
C GLN A 109 8.73 9.80 23.13
N LYS A 110 9.57 8.88 23.58
CA LYS A 110 10.59 9.16 24.60
C LYS A 110 11.60 10.14 24.04
N GLU A 111 11.96 11.15 24.84
CA GLU A 111 13.02 12.06 24.46
C GLU A 111 14.37 11.36 24.60
N SER A 112 15.10 11.22 23.49
CA SER A 112 16.50 10.80 23.53
C SER A 112 17.31 11.90 24.22
N MET A 113 17.84 11.57 25.38
CA MET A 113 18.78 12.42 26.10
C MET A 113 20.01 12.59 25.21
N LYS A 114 20.20 13.78 24.62
CA LYS A 114 21.42 14.12 23.90
C LYS A 114 22.60 13.99 24.86
N THR A 115 23.29 12.86 24.79
CA THR A 115 24.65 12.74 25.28
C THR A 115 25.55 13.19 24.13
N ASP A 116 26.04 14.43 24.23
CA ASP A 116 27.10 14.94 23.37
C ASP A 116 28.41 14.21 23.69
N SER A 117 28.52 12.98 23.23
CA SER A 117 29.78 12.26 23.03
C SER A 117 29.44 10.92 22.40
N ALA A 118 29.74 10.74 21.12
CA ALA A 118 29.80 9.42 20.53
C ALA A 118 30.95 8.63 21.20
N PRO A 119 30.72 7.36 21.54
CA PRO A 119 31.74 6.33 21.37
C PRO A 119 31.31 5.37 20.28
N ALA A 120 32.26 5.06 19.41
CA ALA A 120 32.18 3.92 18.50
C ALA A 120 32.24 2.60 19.30
N ALA A 121 31.75 1.52 18.66
CA ALA A 121 31.64 0.12 19.11
C ALA A 121 30.34 -0.18 19.89
N ASP A 122 29.61 -1.28 19.68
CA ASP A 122 29.88 -2.55 19.02
C ASP A 122 28.52 -3.10 18.53
N GLU A 123 28.41 -3.48 17.26
CA GLU A 123 27.19 -4.01 16.66
C GLU A 123 27.01 -5.47 17.09
N LYS A 124 26.52 -5.68 18.32
CA LYS A 124 25.98 -6.97 18.74
C LYS A 124 24.47 -6.99 18.53
N GLN A 125 24.10 -7.53 17.37
CA GLN A 125 22.75 -7.91 16.99
C GLN A 125 22.14 -8.84 18.07
N PRO A 126 21.00 -8.48 18.70
CA PRO A 126 20.37 -9.37 19.66
C PRO A 126 19.75 -10.58 18.93
N PRO A 127 19.67 -11.75 19.58
CA PRO A 127 19.33 -13.01 18.93
C PRO A 127 17.88 -12.98 18.41
N ALA A 128 17.71 -13.34 17.14
CA ALA A 128 16.45 -13.35 16.41
C ALA A 128 15.33 -14.23 17.03
N ALA A 129 15.66 -15.05 18.03
CA ALA A 129 14.74 -15.97 18.69
C ALA A 129 13.77 -15.30 19.69
N ALA A 130 14.08 -14.11 20.22
CA ALA A 130 13.18 -13.44 21.18
C ALA A 130 12.06 -12.61 20.50
N LEU A 131 12.14 -12.42 19.18
CA LEU A 131 11.21 -11.59 18.39
C LEU A 131 10.01 -12.39 17.84
N SER A 132 10.11 -13.72 17.73
CA SER A 132 9.00 -14.58 17.31
C SER A 132 7.98 -14.84 18.42
N ASP A 133 8.44 -14.88 19.67
CA ASP A 133 7.58 -15.28 20.81
C ASP A 133 6.79 -14.15 21.44
N ARG A 134 7.14 -12.88 21.20
CA ARG A 134 6.43 -11.73 21.81
C ARG A 134 5.44 -11.03 20.88
N LEU A 135 5.26 -11.54 19.66
CA LEU A 135 4.18 -11.17 18.74
C LEU A 135 2.87 -11.95 18.99
N SER A 136 2.84 -12.83 19.99
CA SER A 136 1.57 -13.21 20.62
C SER A 136 1.06 -12.01 21.41
N LEU A 137 0.30 -11.15 20.73
CA LEU A 137 -0.70 -10.31 21.38
C LEU A 137 -1.42 -11.19 22.40
N GLY A 138 -1.31 -10.81 23.68
CA GLY A 138 -2.16 -11.36 24.72
C GLY A 138 -3.61 -11.30 24.23
N GLY A 139 -4.19 -12.48 24.04
CA GLY A 139 -5.62 -12.77 24.00
C GLY A 139 -6.50 -11.86 23.14
N GLY A 140 -6.68 -12.22 21.86
CA GLY A 140 -7.93 -11.98 21.14
C GLY A 140 -7.79 -11.21 19.82
N GLY A 141 -7.77 -11.93 18.70
CA GLY A 141 -8.18 -11.37 17.41
C GLY A 141 -7.11 -11.16 16.33
N GLY A 142 -6.27 -12.16 16.05
CA GLY A 142 -5.38 -12.19 14.88
C GLY A 142 -6.08 -12.16 13.50
N GLY A 143 -7.41 -12.03 13.46
CA GLY A 143 -8.20 -11.88 12.23
C GLY A 143 -8.15 -10.46 11.62
N GLY A 144 -8.05 -9.41 12.44
CA GLY A 144 -8.29 -8.03 12.00
C GLY A 144 -7.35 -7.55 10.87
N LEU A 145 -6.03 -7.74 11.02
CA LEU A 145 -5.05 -7.27 10.03
C LEU A 145 -5.14 -8.02 8.68
N ARG A 146 -5.55 -9.29 8.71
CA ARG A 146 -5.76 -10.12 7.51
C ARG A 146 -6.94 -9.63 6.67
N PHE A 147 -7.96 -9.05 7.31
CA PHE A 147 -9.11 -8.46 6.62
C PHE A 147 -8.87 -7.00 6.21
N ILE A 148 -8.17 -6.20 7.02
CA ILE A 148 -7.97 -4.76 6.77
C ILE A 148 -7.06 -4.53 5.55
N TYR A 149 -5.98 -5.28 5.41
CA TYR A 149 -5.01 -5.08 4.33
C TYR A 149 -5.60 -5.17 2.90
N PRO A 150 -6.29 -6.27 2.51
CA PRO A 150 -6.83 -6.36 1.16
C PRO A 150 -7.90 -5.30 0.91
N VAL A 151 -8.65 -4.88 1.93
CA VAL A 151 -9.61 -3.78 1.82
C VAL A 151 -8.88 -2.47 1.52
N LEU A 152 -7.84 -2.12 2.29
CA LEU A 152 -7.05 -0.92 2.04
C LEU A 152 -6.40 -0.90 0.66
N HIS A 153 -5.78 -2.01 0.24
CA HIS A 153 -5.15 -2.09 -1.09
C HIS A 153 -6.18 -2.08 -2.23
N THR A 154 -7.38 -2.61 -2.01
CA THR A 154 -8.51 -2.50 -2.96
C THR A 154 -8.97 -1.05 -3.09
N SER A 155 -9.18 -0.36 -1.97
CA SER A 155 -9.56 1.05 -1.95
C SER A 155 -8.49 1.94 -2.60
N LEU A 156 -7.22 1.68 -2.31
CA LEU A 156 -6.09 2.42 -2.89
C LEU A 156 -5.98 2.17 -4.40
N LEU A 157 -6.11 0.93 -4.87
CA LEU A 157 -6.10 0.64 -6.31
C LEU A 157 -7.27 1.33 -7.03
N ALA A 158 -8.46 1.28 -6.44
CA ALA A 158 -9.62 1.98 -6.99
C ALA A 158 -9.42 3.50 -7.04
N LEU A 159 -8.84 4.09 -5.99
CA LEU A 159 -8.50 5.51 -5.93
C LEU A 159 -7.47 5.90 -6.99
N ILE A 160 -6.42 5.11 -7.19
CA ILE A 160 -5.42 5.36 -8.24
C ILE A 160 -6.09 5.34 -9.62
N CYS A 161 -6.94 4.34 -9.89
CA CYS A 161 -7.69 4.27 -11.15
C CYS A 161 -8.60 5.48 -11.37
N THR A 162 -9.33 5.95 -10.35
CA THR A 162 -10.23 7.11 -10.47
C THR A 162 -9.46 8.41 -10.64
N LEU A 163 -8.35 8.60 -9.93
CA LEU A 163 -7.47 9.76 -10.07
C LEU A 163 -6.81 9.81 -11.46
N GLN A 164 -6.34 8.66 -11.95
CA GLN A 164 -5.77 8.58 -13.30
C GLN A 164 -6.80 8.85 -14.38
N GLU A 165 -8.06 8.51 -14.16
CA GLU A 165 -9.17 8.84 -15.07
C GLU A 165 -9.51 10.32 -15.03
N SER A 166 -9.54 10.95 -13.84
CA SER A 166 -9.88 12.36 -13.70
C SER A 166 -8.80 13.30 -14.23
N ILE A 167 -7.53 12.91 -14.08
CA ILE A 167 -6.35 13.67 -14.55
C ILE A 167 -6.00 13.34 -16.00
N ASN A 168 -6.73 12.42 -16.65
CA ASN A 168 -6.45 12.01 -18.02
C ASN A 168 -6.44 13.23 -18.96
N PRO A 169 -5.30 13.54 -19.61
CA PRO A 169 -5.17 14.70 -20.51
C PRO A 169 -6.26 14.73 -21.58
N ASN A 170 -6.72 13.55 -22.02
CA ASN A 170 -7.76 13.46 -23.03
C ASN A 170 -9.13 13.93 -22.54
N ARG A 171 -9.46 13.73 -21.26
CA ARG A 171 -10.70 14.25 -20.66
C ARG A 171 -10.62 15.75 -20.34
N LEU A 172 -9.43 16.24 -20.01
CA LEU A 172 -9.19 17.65 -19.70
C LEU A 172 -9.20 18.56 -20.94
N GLY A 173 -9.53 18.03 -22.12
CA GLY A 173 -9.48 18.79 -23.39
C GLY A 173 -8.04 19.11 -23.84
N LEU A 174 -7.05 18.48 -23.19
CA LEU A 174 -5.63 18.55 -23.53
C LEU A 174 -5.22 17.41 -24.49
N SER A 175 -6.20 16.59 -24.93
CA SER A 175 -6.04 15.61 -26.02
C SER A 175 -5.56 16.32 -27.28
N VAL A 176 -4.50 15.77 -27.88
CA VAL A 176 -3.88 16.24 -29.12
C VAL A 176 -4.84 16.06 -30.29
N GLY A 177 -5.72 17.05 -30.44
CA GLY A 177 -6.51 17.39 -31.63
C GLY A 177 -6.63 18.91 -31.80
N SER A 178 -6.17 19.69 -30.81
CA SER A 178 -6.19 21.16 -30.76
C SER A 178 -4.76 21.72 -30.82
N GLY A 179 -4.07 21.54 -31.96
CA GLY A 179 -2.92 22.39 -32.31
C GLY A 179 -1.76 22.46 -31.30
N ILE A 180 -1.53 21.45 -30.45
CA ILE A 180 -0.38 21.46 -29.53
C ILE A 180 0.90 21.26 -30.37
N PRO A 181 1.83 22.25 -30.40
CA PRO A 181 3.01 22.17 -31.23
C PRO A 181 3.93 21.01 -30.80
N LYS A 182 4.52 20.32 -31.79
CA LYS A 182 5.57 19.32 -31.58
C LYS A 182 6.66 19.90 -30.67
N GLY A 183 7.02 19.19 -29.60
CA GLY A 183 8.10 19.59 -28.70
C GLY A 183 7.71 20.46 -27.50
N SER A 184 6.42 20.71 -27.27
CA SER A 184 5.98 21.43 -26.06
C SER A 184 6.06 20.58 -24.79
N TYR A 185 6.36 21.20 -23.65
CA TYR A 185 6.40 20.60 -22.29
C TYR A 185 5.20 19.68 -21.99
N TYR A 186 4.01 20.06 -22.46
CA TYR A 186 2.77 19.30 -22.28
C TYR A 186 2.83 17.89 -22.90
N SER A 187 3.58 17.72 -23.99
CA SER A 187 3.71 16.43 -24.66
C SER A 187 4.61 15.47 -23.89
N LEU A 188 5.70 15.96 -23.31
CA LEU A 188 6.56 15.16 -22.43
C LEU A 188 5.83 14.78 -21.14
N ALA A 189 5.09 15.71 -20.55
CA ALA A 189 4.29 15.46 -19.36
C ALA A 189 3.21 14.37 -19.59
N ALA A 190 2.56 14.36 -20.76
CA ALA A 190 1.59 13.33 -21.11
C ALA A 190 2.23 11.94 -21.26
N VAL A 191 3.44 11.85 -21.84
CA VAL A 191 4.21 10.60 -21.94
C VAL A 191 4.54 10.06 -20.56
N LEU A 192 5.13 10.91 -19.72
CA LEU A 192 5.55 10.53 -18.37
C LEU A 192 4.35 10.11 -17.51
N PHE A 193 3.21 10.78 -17.67
CA PHE A 193 1.99 10.42 -16.97
C PHE A 193 1.48 9.03 -17.38
N ASP A 194 1.49 8.69 -18.66
CA ASP A 194 1.04 7.37 -19.13
C ASP A 194 1.96 6.25 -18.60
N TRP A 195 3.28 6.46 -18.67
CA TRP A 195 4.27 5.53 -18.11
C TRP A 195 4.10 5.33 -16.60
N LEU A 196 3.97 6.44 -15.86
CA LEU A 196 3.76 6.37 -14.42
C LEU A 196 2.43 5.66 -14.10
N ALA A 197 1.40 5.84 -14.94
CA ALA A 197 0.13 5.16 -14.76
C ALA A 197 0.28 3.63 -14.88
N HIS A 198 0.99 3.14 -15.89
CA HIS A 198 1.27 1.70 -16.05
C HIS A 198 2.08 1.13 -14.88
N MET A 199 3.15 1.83 -14.47
CA MET A 199 3.99 1.41 -13.35
C MET A 199 3.20 1.34 -12.03
N THR A 200 2.46 2.41 -11.70
CA THR A 200 1.70 2.49 -10.44
C THR A 200 0.55 1.49 -10.39
N LEU A 201 -0.12 1.22 -11.52
CA LEU A 201 -1.13 0.17 -11.60
C LEU A 201 -0.53 -1.22 -11.36
N ALA A 202 0.60 -1.55 -12.00
CA ALA A 202 1.24 -2.85 -11.82
C ALA A 202 1.71 -3.09 -10.38
N GLY A 203 2.42 -2.12 -9.78
CA GLY A 203 2.89 -2.22 -8.41
C GLY A 203 1.75 -2.34 -7.40
N GLN A 204 0.68 -1.56 -7.56
CA GLN A 204 -0.45 -1.59 -6.65
C GLN A 204 -1.32 -2.85 -6.84
N SER A 205 -1.54 -3.29 -8.09
CA SER A 205 -2.23 -4.56 -8.38
C SER A 205 -1.47 -5.74 -7.79
N TRP A 206 -0.14 -5.75 -7.88
CA TRP A 206 0.68 -6.77 -7.24
C TRP A 206 0.63 -6.68 -5.72
N SER A 207 0.68 -5.48 -5.13
CA SER A 207 0.59 -5.31 -3.67
C SER A 207 -0.75 -5.82 -3.10
N LEU A 208 -1.84 -5.73 -3.87
CA LEU A 208 -3.13 -6.34 -3.53
C LEU A 208 -3.09 -7.87 -3.70
N ALA A 209 -2.47 -8.36 -4.78
CA ALA A 209 -2.38 -9.79 -5.09
C ALA A 209 -1.47 -10.54 -4.08
N ALA A 210 -0.32 -9.96 -3.74
CA ALA A 210 0.65 -10.47 -2.78
C ALA A 210 0.05 -10.41 -1.36
N ASN A 211 -0.32 -11.57 -0.85
CA ASN A 211 -0.91 -11.71 0.48
C ASN A 211 0.11 -11.36 1.59
N LEU A 212 -0.33 -10.75 2.70
CA LEU A 212 0.54 -10.34 3.83
C LEU A 212 1.25 -11.49 4.55
N THR A 213 0.94 -12.74 4.23
CA THR A 213 1.72 -13.89 4.69
C THR A 213 3.18 -13.86 4.21
N LEU A 214 3.51 -13.00 3.24
CA LEU A 214 4.83 -12.79 2.63
C LEU A 214 5.78 -11.83 3.37
N GLY A 215 5.31 -11.13 4.41
CA GLY A 215 6.12 -10.11 5.08
C GLY A 215 6.16 -8.78 4.31
N ARG A 216 6.20 -7.66 5.02
CA ARG A 216 5.98 -6.32 4.44
C ARG A 216 7.09 -5.89 3.47
N CYS A 217 8.35 -6.17 3.82
CA CYS A 217 9.52 -5.82 2.99
C CYS A 217 9.49 -6.56 1.64
N PHE A 218 9.11 -7.85 1.66
CA PHE A 218 8.95 -8.63 0.44
C PHE A 218 7.89 -8.04 -0.50
N VAL A 219 6.74 -7.66 0.03
CA VAL A 219 5.66 -7.10 -0.82
C VAL A 219 6.11 -5.79 -1.46
N LEU A 220 6.86 -4.96 -0.74
CA LEU A 220 7.43 -3.73 -1.28
C LEU A 220 8.47 -4.00 -2.38
N GLU A 221 9.43 -4.90 -2.13
CA GLU A 221 10.44 -5.27 -3.13
C GLU A 221 9.80 -5.86 -4.40
N SER A 222 8.87 -6.81 -4.22
CA SER A 222 8.16 -7.43 -5.34
C SER A 222 7.22 -6.48 -6.09
N ALA A 223 6.65 -5.48 -5.42
CA ALA A 223 5.90 -4.41 -6.08
C ALA A 223 6.81 -3.55 -6.96
N VAL A 224 8.05 -3.28 -6.55
CA VAL A 224 9.03 -2.58 -7.39
C VAL A 224 9.36 -3.41 -8.63
N TYR A 225 9.54 -4.72 -8.50
CA TYR A 225 9.74 -5.60 -9.66
C TYR A 225 8.52 -5.61 -10.60
N ALA A 226 7.30 -5.58 -10.07
CA ALA A 226 6.08 -5.45 -10.87
C ALA A 226 6.06 -4.15 -11.68
N CYS A 227 6.47 -3.02 -11.07
CA CYS A 227 6.59 -1.73 -11.76
C CYS A 227 7.57 -1.83 -12.95
N VAL A 228 8.74 -2.44 -12.73
CA VAL A 228 9.75 -2.60 -13.79
C VAL A 228 9.23 -3.51 -14.91
N LEU A 229 8.63 -4.66 -14.57
CA LEU A 229 8.10 -5.60 -15.55
C LEU A 229 6.99 -5.01 -16.43
N ALA A 230 6.18 -4.10 -15.90
CA ALA A 230 5.15 -3.41 -16.68
C ALA A 230 5.76 -2.56 -17.81
N THR A 231 6.86 -1.86 -17.55
CA THR A 231 7.53 -1.01 -18.57
C THR A 231 8.12 -1.79 -19.75
N VAL A 232 8.35 -3.10 -19.59
CA VAL A 232 8.88 -3.95 -20.67
C VAL A 232 7.88 -4.03 -21.83
N ILE A 233 6.58 -4.03 -21.55
CA ILE A 233 5.55 -4.07 -22.61
C ILE A 233 5.57 -2.78 -23.42
N ASP A 234 5.95 -1.63 -22.84
CA ASP A 234 5.98 -0.37 -23.56
C ASP A 234 6.97 -0.35 -24.71
N VAL A 235 7.97 -1.25 -24.73
CA VAL A 235 8.88 -1.46 -25.85
C VAL A 235 8.11 -1.75 -27.15
N ASP A 236 6.97 -2.46 -27.08
CA ASP A 236 6.12 -2.72 -28.25
C ASP A 236 5.63 -1.42 -28.89
N HIS A 237 5.35 -0.37 -28.12
CA HIS A 237 4.90 0.90 -28.67
C HIS A 237 6.01 1.58 -29.47
N PHE A 238 7.27 1.46 -29.02
CA PHE A 238 8.45 1.96 -29.74
C PHE A 238 8.72 1.17 -31.02
N LEU A 239 8.62 -0.16 -30.95
CA LEU A 239 8.80 -1.05 -32.09
C LEU A 239 7.70 -0.83 -33.14
N ALA A 240 6.45 -0.76 -32.69
CA ALA A 240 5.29 -0.50 -33.54
C ALA A 240 5.36 0.88 -34.22
N ALA A 241 5.83 1.90 -33.50
CA ALA A 241 6.04 3.24 -34.05
C ALA A 241 7.28 3.37 -34.96
N GLY A 242 8.17 2.38 -34.95
CA GLY A 242 9.46 2.43 -35.64
C GLY A 242 10.29 3.65 -35.26
N SER A 243 10.20 4.09 -34.00
CA SER A 243 10.80 5.35 -33.55
C SER A 243 11.04 5.38 -32.06
N LEU A 244 12.21 5.91 -31.66
CA LEU A 244 12.54 6.21 -30.27
C LEU A 244 11.96 7.54 -29.77
N ASN A 245 11.27 8.30 -30.64
CA ASN A 245 10.67 9.57 -30.26
C ASN A 245 9.34 9.31 -29.51
N PRO A 246 9.24 9.62 -28.20
CA PRO A 246 8.06 9.31 -27.39
C PRO A 246 6.79 9.99 -27.90
N TRP A 247 6.93 11.14 -28.55
CA TRP A 247 5.81 11.86 -29.15
C TRP A 247 5.15 11.07 -30.28
N ARG A 248 5.97 10.41 -31.11
CA ARG A 248 5.48 9.58 -32.23
C ARG A 248 4.83 8.29 -31.72
N VAL A 249 5.36 7.76 -30.62
CA VAL A 249 4.89 6.52 -29.98
C VAL A 249 3.47 6.66 -29.46
N ILE A 250 3.15 7.76 -28.77
CA ILE A 250 1.81 7.99 -28.21
C ILE A 250 0.79 8.38 -29.28
N ASN A 251 1.23 9.13 -30.29
CA ASN A 251 0.35 9.61 -31.36
C ASN A 251 0.18 8.60 -32.50
N CYS A 252 0.81 7.41 -32.43
CA CYS A 252 0.63 6.41 -33.47
C CYS A 252 -0.67 5.60 -33.27
N SER A 253 -1.79 6.18 -33.66
CA SER A 253 -3.11 5.54 -33.63
C SER A 253 -3.23 4.36 -34.60
N ASN A 254 -2.52 4.43 -35.72
CA ASN A 254 -2.59 3.44 -36.82
C ASN A 254 -1.52 2.35 -36.76
N CYS A 255 -0.65 2.36 -35.73
CA CYS A 255 0.39 1.36 -35.60
C CYS A 255 -0.18 0.00 -35.18
N PRO A 256 0.25 -1.12 -35.82
CA PRO A 256 -0.12 -2.46 -35.37
C PRO A 256 0.36 -2.67 -33.94
N ARG A 257 -0.46 -3.35 -33.12
CA ARG A 257 -0.05 -3.69 -31.75
C ARG A 257 1.09 -4.69 -31.79
N GLY A 258 2.10 -4.47 -30.96
CA GLY A 258 3.23 -5.38 -30.83
C GLY A 258 2.81 -6.72 -30.22
N VAL A 259 3.71 -7.69 -30.31
CA VAL A 259 3.44 -9.08 -29.96
C VAL A 259 3.26 -9.28 -28.45
N LEU A 260 3.90 -8.44 -27.61
CA LEU A 260 3.79 -8.51 -26.14
C LEU A 260 2.44 -8.01 -25.61
N HIS A 261 1.72 -7.18 -26.38
CA HIS A 261 0.35 -6.77 -26.07
C HIS A 261 -0.69 -7.88 -26.33
N ASN A 262 -0.30 -9.01 -26.92
CA ASN A 262 -1.20 -10.14 -27.10
C ASN A 262 -1.44 -10.86 -25.76
N SER A 263 -2.67 -10.80 -25.26
CA SER A 263 -3.03 -11.41 -23.98
C SER A 263 -2.94 -12.94 -24.00
N LEU A 264 -3.09 -13.59 -25.16
CA LEU A 264 -2.87 -15.03 -25.27
C LEU A 264 -1.39 -15.39 -25.12
N LEU A 265 -0.48 -14.56 -25.65
CA LEU A 265 0.95 -14.75 -25.47
C LEU A 265 1.36 -14.61 -24.01
N LEU A 266 0.76 -13.65 -23.28
CA LEU A 266 0.96 -13.53 -21.84
C LEU A 266 0.63 -14.85 -21.12
N LEU A 267 -0.51 -15.47 -21.43
CA LEU A 267 -0.90 -16.75 -20.82
C LEU A 267 0.09 -17.88 -21.15
N VAL A 268 0.63 -17.90 -22.37
CA VAL A 268 1.68 -18.86 -22.77
C VAL A 268 2.96 -18.63 -21.96
N ILE A 269 3.43 -17.38 -21.85
CA ILE A 269 4.64 -17.04 -21.07
C ILE A 269 4.48 -17.42 -19.60
N VAL A 270 3.32 -17.10 -19.00
CA VAL A 270 3.01 -17.47 -17.62
C VAL A 270 2.99 -18.99 -17.46
N GLY A 271 2.39 -19.73 -18.41
CA GLY A 271 2.40 -21.19 -18.42
C GLY A 271 3.81 -21.78 -18.49
N LEU A 272 4.70 -21.21 -19.32
CA LEU A 272 6.11 -21.61 -19.41
C LEU A 272 6.87 -21.36 -18.10
N PHE A 273 6.65 -20.21 -17.46
CA PHE A 273 7.25 -19.91 -16.15
C PHE A 273 6.76 -20.88 -15.07
N LEU A 274 5.46 -21.19 -15.02
CA LEU A 274 4.93 -22.21 -14.09
C LEU A 274 5.52 -23.60 -14.36
N ALA A 275 5.64 -24.00 -15.63
CA ALA A 275 6.25 -25.27 -16.02
C ALA A 275 7.74 -25.33 -15.63
N TYR A 276 8.47 -24.23 -15.83
CA TYR A 276 9.86 -24.09 -15.40
C TYR A 276 9.99 -24.20 -13.88
N GLU A 277 9.18 -23.45 -13.11
CA GLU A 277 9.19 -23.50 -11.65
C GLU A 277 8.92 -24.92 -11.15
N ARG A 278 7.89 -25.59 -11.71
CA ARG A 278 7.52 -26.95 -11.33
C ARG A 278 8.60 -27.97 -11.70
N GLY A 279 9.18 -27.84 -12.90
CA GLY A 279 10.29 -28.67 -13.35
C GLY A 279 11.53 -28.50 -12.49
N HIS A 280 11.94 -27.25 -12.22
CA HIS A 280 13.10 -26.94 -11.38
C HIS A 280 12.94 -27.54 -9.97
N GLN A 281 11.76 -27.41 -9.37
CA GLN A 281 11.46 -28.02 -8.07
C GLN A 281 11.58 -29.55 -8.12
N LEU A 282 11.09 -30.19 -9.20
CA LEU A 282 11.16 -31.65 -9.35
C LEU A 282 12.59 -32.17 -9.52
N TYR A 283 13.42 -31.47 -10.31
CA TYR A 283 14.79 -31.90 -10.62
C TYR A 283 15.82 -31.55 -9.54
N ARG A 284 15.69 -30.39 -8.89
CA ARG A 284 16.68 -29.91 -7.90
C ARG A 284 16.21 -30.01 -6.45
N GLY A 285 14.95 -30.36 -6.20
CA GLY A 285 14.37 -30.43 -4.86
C GLY A 285 14.34 -29.08 -4.13
N LYS A 286 14.58 -27.97 -4.82
CA LYS A 286 14.65 -26.61 -4.27
C LYS A 286 13.93 -25.62 -5.20
N PRO A 287 13.36 -24.53 -4.65
CA PRO A 287 12.75 -23.48 -5.47
C PRO A 287 13.79 -22.79 -6.38
N PRO A 288 13.36 -22.23 -7.52
CA PRO A 288 14.25 -21.45 -8.39
C PRO A 288 14.66 -20.14 -7.72
N ALA A 289 15.67 -19.46 -8.27
CA ALA A 289 16.20 -18.21 -7.71
C ALA A 289 15.17 -17.09 -7.58
N VAL A 290 14.17 -17.05 -8.46
CA VAL A 290 13.08 -16.07 -8.46
C VAL A 290 11.74 -16.80 -8.62
N PRO A 291 11.18 -17.37 -7.55
CA PRO A 291 9.88 -18.02 -7.64
C PRO A 291 8.75 -16.99 -7.68
N GLY A 292 7.58 -17.42 -8.12
CA GLY A 292 6.44 -16.54 -8.28
C GLY A 292 6.60 -15.56 -9.44
N LEU A 293 7.64 -15.70 -10.28
CA LEU A 293 7.85 -14.87 -11.46
C LEU A 293 6.66 -14.98 -12.41
N ALA A 294 6.08 -16.18 -12.54
CA ALA A 294 4.86 -16.40 -13.31
C ALA A 294 3.71 -15.49 -12.87
N TRP A 295 3.44 -15.45 -11.56
CA TRP A 295 2.35 -14.66 -10.99
C TRP A 295 2.64 -13.16 -11.05
N LEU A 296 3.89 -12.78 -10.80
CA LEU A 296 4.35 -11.41 -10.90
C LEU A 296 4.20 -10.88 -12.33
N THR A 297 4.64 -11.65 -13.33
CA THR A 297 4.45 -11.31 -14.75
C THR A 297 2.98 -11.25 -15.11
N LEU A 298 2.15 -12.20 -14.67
CA LEU A 298 0.70 -12.20 -14.93
C LEU A 298 0.04 -10.90 -14.44
N VAL A 299 0.35 -10.46 -13.23
CA VAL A 299 -0.25 -9.24 -12.66
C VAL A 299 0.32 -7.98 -13.28
N ALA A 300 1.65 -7.90 -13.46
CA ALA A 300 2.31 -6.73 -14.05
C ALA A 300 1.87 -6.52 -15.51
N TRP A 301 1.93 -7.56 -16.33
CA TRP A 301 1.54 -7.47 -17.73
C TRP A 301 0.02 -7.43 -17.93
N GLY A 302 -0.74 -8.18 -17.12
CA GLY A 302 -2.20 -8.16 -17.19
C GLY A 302 -2.79 -6.79 -16.84
N SER A 303 -2.28 -6.15 -15.78
CA SER A 303 -2.71 -4.79 -15.41
C SER A 303 -2.34 -3.75 -16.49
N HIS A 304 -1.18 -3.88 -17.12
CA HIS A 304 -0.76 -3.08 -18.26
C HIS A 304 -1.71 -3.22 -19.46
N GLN A 305 -1.98 -4.46 -19.87
CA GLN A 305 -2.87 -4.75 -20.99
C GLN A 305 -4.32 -4.30 -20.71
N LEU A 306 -4.79 -4.42 -19.47
CA LEU A 306 -6.10 -3.88 -19.07
C LEU A 306 -6.15 -2.35 -19.14
N ARG A 307 -5.06 -1.67 -18.78
CA ARG A 307 -4.94 -0.21 -18.92
C ARG A 307 -4.97 0.21 -20.39
N ASP A 308 -4.21 -0.46 -21.25
CA ASP A 308 -4.21 -0.18 -22.69
C ASP A 308 -5.55 -0.53 -23.36
N ALA A 309 -6.23 -1.58 -22.87
CA ALA A 309 -7.54 -2.00 -23.37
C ALA A 309 -8.63 -0.93 -23.21
N ARG A 310 -8.43 0.10 -22.38
CA ARG A 310 -9.30 1.30 -22.35
C ARG A 310 -9.32 2.06 -23.67
N ARG A 311 -8.24 2.01 -24.45
CA ARG A 311 -8.10 2.72 -25.73
C ARG A 311 -8.43 1.80 -26.91
N ARG A 312 -7.93 0.56 -26.92
CA ARG A 312 -7.95 -0.33 -28.10
C ARG A 312 -8.61 -1.70 -27.86
N GLY A 313 -9.12 -1.96 -26.66
CA GLY A 313 -9.55 -3.30 -26.23
C GLY A 313 -8.38 -4.26 -26.01
N LEU A 314 -8.62 -5.51 -25.64
CA LEU A 314 -7.60 -6.55 -25.49
C LEU A 314 -7.30 -7.22 -26.83
N LEU A 315 -6.02 -7.40 -27.13
CA LEU A 315 -5.56 -8.13 -28.31
C LEU A 315 -5.52 -9.63 -28.01
N LEU A 316 -6.33 -10.41 -28.71
CA LEU A 316 -6.49 -11.85 -28.49
C LEU A 316 -6.07 -12.71 -29.69
N TRP A 317 -5.28 -12.17 -30.61
CA TRP A 317 -4.91 -12.88 -31.84
C TRP A 317 -4.33 -14.28 -31.55
N PRO A 318 -4.78 -15.36 -32.23
CA PRO A 318 -5.62 -15.38 -33.44
C PRO A 318 -7.13 -15.31 -33.20
N LEU A 319 -7.59 -15.21 -31.95
CA LEU A 319 -9.00 -15.01 -31.62
C LEU A 319 -9.44 -13.56 -31.87
N GLN A 320 -10.76 -13.35 -31.83
CA GLN A 320 -11.37 -12.03 -31.96
C GLN A 320 -10.95 -11.13 -30.80
N SER A 321 -10.36 -9.98 -31.12
CA SER A 321 -9.99 -8.96 -30.13
C SER A 321 -11.23 -8.27 -29.55
N THR A 322 -11.13 -7.78 -28.32
CA THR A 322 -12.29 -7.16 -27.64
C THR A 322 -12.47 -5.70 -28.06
N GLN A 323 -13.66 -5.16 -27.80
CA GLN A 323 -13.90 -3.71 -27.87
C GLN A 323 -13.16 -2.97 -26.75
N PRO A 324 -12.92 -1.66 -26.88
CA PRO A 324 -12.35 -0.83 -25.81
C PRO A 324 -13.17 -0.90 -24.52
N LEU A 325 -12.48 -1.02 -23.39
CA LEU A 325 -13.13 -1.12 -22.08
C LEU A 325 -13.61 0.25 -21.58
N GLY A 326 -14.88 0.33 -21.18
CA GLY A 326 -15.38 1.44 -20.37
C GLY A 326 -14.70 1.50 -19.00
N PHE A 327 -14.75 2.66 -18.33
CA PHE A 327 -14.08 2.85 -17.02
C PHE A 327 -14.48 1.80 -15.98
N HIS A 328 -15.77 1.52 -15.83
CA HIS A 328 -16.27 0.54 -14.86
C HIS A 328 -15.84 -0.89 -15.21
N ALA A 329 -15.91 -1.26 -16.50
CA ALA A 329 -15.47 -2.58 -16.95
C ALA A 329 -13.98 -2.81 -16.68
N PHE A 330 -13.15 -1.78 -16.94
CA PHE A 330 -11.74 -1.80 -16.59
C PHE A 330 -11.50 -1.91 -15.08
N LEU A 331 -12.19 -1.11 -14.28
CA LEU A 331 -12.04 -1.12 -12.82
C LEU A 331 -12.40 -2.49 -12.24
N LEU A 332 -13.50 -3.10 -12.71
CA LEU A 332 -13.86 -4.45 -12.31
C LEU A 332 -12.83 -5.49 -12.77
N SER A 333 -12.30 -5.35 -13.98
CA SER A 333 -11.32 -6.28 -14.53
C SER A 333 -9.99 -6.23 -13.78
N ILE A 334 -9.49 -5.04 -13.43
CA ILE A 334 -8.19 -4.89 -12.75
C ILE A 334 -8.27 -5.33 -11.28
N LEU A 335 -9.39 -5.04 -10.60
CA LEU A 335 -9.65 -5.57 -9.26
C LEU A 335 -9.84 -7.09 -9.31
N GLY A 336 -10.57 -7.59 -10.32
CA GLY A 336 -10.78 -9.01 -10.55
C GLY A 336 -9.47 -9.76 -10.78
N LEU A 337 -8.55 -9.22 -11.57
CA LEU A 337 -7.21 -9.78 -11.79
C LEU A 337 -6.46 -9.95 -10.46
N ALA A 338 -6.35 -8.86 -9.69
CA ALA A 338 -5.59 -8.88 -8.43
C ALA A 338 -6.21 -9.81 -7.38
N TRP A 339 -7.53 -9.80 -7.23
CA TRP A 339 -8.24 -10.69 -6.30
C TRP A 339 -8.19 -12.15 -6.74
N SER A 340 -8.32 -12.44 -8.03
CA SER A 340 -8.22 -13.81 -8.54
C SER A 340 -6.84 -14.41 -8.26
N VAL A 341 -5.77 -13.66 -8.53
CA VAL A 341 -4.41 -14.11 -8.22
C VAL A 341 -4.21 -14.27 -6.72
N ARG A 342 -4.71 -13.33 -5.89
CA ARG A 342 -4.66 -13.45 -4.43
C ARG A 342 -5.31 -14.75 -3.93
N LEU A 343 -6.51 -15.04 -4.41
CA LEU A 343 -7.28 -16.23 -4.02
C LEU A 343 -6.58 -17.51 -4.51
N LEU A 344 -6.03 -17.51 -5.73
CA LEU A 344 -5.28 -18.63 -6.27
C LEU A 344 -4.00 -18.91 -5.50
N LEU A 345 -3.21 -17.88 -5.17
CA LEU A 345 -2.00 -18.02 -4.35
C LEU A 345 -2.32 -18.56 -2.96
N ALA A 346 -3.42 -18.10 -2.37
CA ALA A 346 -3.90 -18.61 -1.09
C ALA A 346 -4.37 -20.07 -1.18
N TRP A 347 -5.13 -20.42 -2.23
CA TRP A 347 -5.65 -21.78 -2.46
C TRP A 347 -4.53 -22.79 -2.72
N LEU A 348 -3.55 -22.43 -3.55
CA LEU A 348 -2.38 -23.24 -3.87
C LEU A 348 -1.46 -23.46 -2.66
N ARG A 349 -1.72 -22.78 -1.52
CA ARG A 349 -0.82 -22.71 -0.37
C ARG A 349 0.61 -22.45 -0.83
N TYR A 350 0.77 -21.62 -1.86
CA TYR A 350 2.06 -21.39 -2.49
C TYR A 350 3.02 -20.91 -1.40
N ASP A 351 4.01 -21.73 -1.04
CA ASP A 351 4.87 -21.50 0.12
C ASP A 351 5.85 -20.36 -0.18
N VAL A 352 5.32 -19.17 -0.02
CA VAL A 352 5.93 -17.87 0.18
C VAL A 352 7.39 -17.87 0.68
N ARG A 353 7.77 -18.78 1.59
CA ARG A 353 9.15 -18.86 2.11
C ARG A 353 10.15 -19.24 1.04
N SER A 354 9.69 -19.90 -0.01
CA SER A 354 10.50 -20.30 -1.16
C SER A 354 10.91 -19.12 -2.04
N ILE A 355 10.22 -17.97 -1.94
CA ILE A 355 10.39 -16.74 -2.77
C ILE A 355 11.53 -15.83 -2.32
N THR A 356 12.31 -16.26 -1.35
CA THR A 356 13.47 -15.53 -0.90
C THR A 356 14.65 -15.77 -1.84
N ILE A 357 15.16 -14.68 -2.45
CA ILE A 357 16.43 -14.67 -3.22
C ILE A 357 17.63 -14.98 -2.28
N ARG A 358 17.43 -14.90 -0.96
CA ARG A 358 18.38 -15.37 0.05
C ARG A 358 17.82 -16.60 0.77
N PRO A 359 18.53 -17.73 0.81
CA PRO A 359 18.14 -18.81 1.70
C PRO A 359 18.05 -18.28 3.13
N PRO A 360 17.09 -18.75 3.95
CA PRO A 360 17.13 -18.47 5.38
C PRO A 360 18.48 -18.92 5.93
N PRO A 361 19.10 -18.17 6.87
CA PRO A 361 20.31 -18.62 7.53
C PRO A 361 20.09 -20.03 8.11
N GLU A 362 21.10 -20.90 7.97
CA GLU A 362 21.03 -22.35 8.29
C GLU A 362 20.60 -22.68 9.73
N GLU A 363 20.53 -21.69 10.63
CA GLU A 363 20.14 -21.86 12.03
C GLU A 363 18.68 -22.30 12.26
N LEU A 364 17.81 -22.30 11.24
CA LEU A 364 16.39 -22.69 11.37
C LEU A 364 16.07 -24.13 10.91
N GLN A 365 17.07 -24.97 10.58
CA GLN A 365 16.84 -26.39 10.25
C GLN A 365 17.08 -27.37 11.41
N LEU A 366 17.41 -26.88 12.60
CA LEU A 366 17.60 -27.70 13.80
C LEU A 366 16.82 -27.13 14.99
N VAL A 367 15.49 -27.15 14.95
CA VAL A 367 14.61 -27.33 16.12
C VAL A 367 13.31 -28.01 15.67
#